data_AF-A0A0K8JJP5-F1
#
_entry.id   AF-A0A0K8JJP5-F1
#
_cell.length_a   1.000
_cell.length_b   1.000
_cell.length_c   1.000
_cell.angle_alpha   90.00
_cell.angle_beta   90.00
_cell.angle_gamma   90.00
#
_symmetry.space_group_name_H-M   'P 1'
#
loop_
_entity.id
_entity.type
_entity.pdbx_description
1 polymer ?
#
loop_
_entity_poly.entity_id
_entity_poly.type
_entity_poly.pdbx_seq_one_letter_code
_entity_poly.pdbx_strand_id
1 'polypeptide(L)' 'MWSKERFYELLMGEIWRLRDDEKGYGPQGKNYFGHVDIPYQVEFSYELLMEPLKKYLGRCG' A
#
# COMPACT_ATOMS: atom_id res chain seq x y z
N MET A 1 -4.91 -17.92 11.08
CA MET A 1 -3.80 -17.04 10.66
C MET A 1 -3.82 -16.96 9.13
N TRP A 2 -3.50 -15.81 8.52
CA TRP A 2 -3.51 -15.69 7.05
C TRP A 2 -2.42 -16.54 6.41
N SER A 3 -2.63 -16.96 5.14
CA SER A 3 -1.55 -17.52 4.34
C SER A 3 -0.50 -16.44 4.03
N LYS A 4 0.72 -16.87 3.74
CA LYS A 4 1.82 -15.96 3.38
C LYS A 4 1.45 -15.12 2.16
N GLU A 5 0.80 -15.72 1.18
CA GLU A 5 0.34 -15.04 -0.03
C GLU A 5 -0.67 -13.94 0.30
N ARG A 6 -1.68 -14.25 1.13
CA ARG A 6 -2.70 -13.28 1.52
C ARG A 6 -2.12 -12.14 2.33
N PHE A 7 -1.14 -12.42 3.18
CA PHE A 7 -0.43 -11.40 3.93
C PHE A 7 0.31 -10.41 3.02
N TYR A 8 1.03 -10.90 2.00
CA TYR A 8 1.74 -10.03 1.06
C TYR A 8 0.79 -9.20 0.18
N GLU A 9 -0.33 -9.76 -0.27
CA GLU A 9 -1.37 -9.00 -0.97
C GLU A 9 -1.89 -7.83 -0.12
N LEU A 10 -2.18 -8.08 1.16
CA LEU A 10 -2.67 -7.06 2.07
C LEU A 10 -1.61 -5.98 2.34
N LEU A 11 -0.38 -6.39 2.66
CA LEU A 11 0.73 -5.50 2.94
C LEU A 11 0.98 -4.51 1.80
N MET A 12 1.08 -5.03 0.57
CA MET A 12 1.35 -4.19 -0.59
C MET A 12 0.17 -3.29 -0.96
N GLY A 13 -1.06 -3.75 -0.74
CA GLY A 13 -2.25 -2.93 -0.96
C GLY A 13 -2.43 -1.82 0.06
N GLU A 14 -1.99 -2.04 1.31
CA GLU A 14 -2.24 -1.08 2.38
C GLU A 14 -1.40 0.19 2.24
N ILE A 15 -0.09 0.06 1.93
CA ILE A 15 0.76 1.23 1.71
C ILE A 15 0.22 2.08 0.56
N TRP A 16 -0.25 1.45 -0.51
CA TRP A 16 -0.86 2.16 -1.63
C TRP A 16 -2.15 2.91 -1.24
N ARG A 17 -3.00 2.32 -0.38
CA ARG A 17 -4.21 2.98 0.13
C ARG A 17 -3.89 4.14 1.06
N LEU A 18 -2.84 4.03 1.87
CA LEU A 18 -2.46 5.07 2.83
C LEU A 18 -1.89 6.33 2.18
N ARG A 19 -1.42 6.25 0.93
CA ARG A 19 -0.92 7.41 0.21
C ARG A 19 -2.02 8.45 0.05
N ASP A 20 -1.65 9.72 0.20
CA ASP A 20 -2.54 10.84 -0.04
C ASP A 20 -2.33 11.39 -1.44
N ASP A 21 -2.64 10.57 -2.44
CA ASP A 21 -2.64 10.93 -3.86
C ASP A 21 -4.00 10.63 -4.50
N GLU A 22 -4.17 10.94 -5.78
CA GLU A 22 -5.44 10.75 -6.52
C GLU A 22 -5.99 9.32 -6.46
N LYS A 23 -5.13 8.32 -6.21
CA LYS A 23 -5.49 6.91 -6.19
C LYS A 23 -5.62 6.35 -4.78
N GLY A 24 -4.99 6.99 -3.80
CA GLY A 24 -5.04 6.64 -2.40
C GLY A 24 -6.36 7.01 -1.71
N TYR A 25 -6.45 6.69 -0.43
CA TYR A 25 -7.69 6.82 0.36
C TYR A 25 -7.72 8.07 1.24
N GLY A 26 -6.63 8.86 1.22
CA GLY A 26 -6.57 10.17 1.87
C GLY A 26 -7.45 11.23 1.19
N PRO A 27 -7.45 12.46 1.73
CA PRO A 27 -8.25 13.58 1.23
C PRO A 27 -8.05 13.92 -0.25
N GLN A 28 -6.86 13.67 -0.81
CA GLN A 28 -6.55 13.95 -2.22
C GLN A 28 -7.04 12.85 -3.18
N GLY A 29 -7.48 11.71 -2.66
CA GLY A 29 -8.00 10.59 -3.45
C GLY A 29 -9.45 10.29 -3.13
N LYS A 30 -9.70 9.17 -2.44
CA LYS A 30 -11.06 8.72 -2.10
C LYS A 30 -11.69 9.39 -0.88
N ASN A 31 -10.91 10.14 -0.09
CA ASN A 31 -11.36 10.84 1.11
C ASN A 31 -12.10 9.93 2.11
N TYR A 32 -11.58 8.71 2.31
CA TYR A 32 -12.13 7.76 3.29
C TYR A 32 -11.60 8.02 4.70
N PHE A 33 -10.37 8.55 4.82
CA PHE A 33 -9.76 8.98 6.08
C PHE A 33 -8.92 10.24 5.87
N GLY A 34 -8.47 10.85 6.97
CA GLY A 34 -7.63 12.06 6.94
C GLY A 34 -6.24 11.80 6.35
N HIS A 35 -5.46 12.86 6.12
CA HIS A 35 -4.09 12.73 5.64
C HIS A 35 -3.25 11.87 6.60
N VAL A 36 -2.44 10.98 6.04
CA VAL A 36 -1.48 10.15 6.78
C VAL A 36 -0.08 10.43 6.26
N ASP A 37 0.78 10.95 7.13
CA ASP A 37 2.20 11.08 6.84
C ASP A 37 2.87 9.70 6.87
N ILE A 38 3.23 9.17 5.70
CA ILE A 38 3.98 7.91 5.61
C ILE A 38 5.47 8.23 5.80
N PRO A 39 6.14 7.65 6.82
CA PRO A 39 7.56 7.88 7.03
C PRO A 39 8.39 7.42 5.83
N TYR A 40 9.43 8.17 5.49
CA TYR A 40 10.34 7.85 4.37
C TYR A 40 10.87 6.40 4.41
N GLN A 41 11.19 5.89 5.60
CA GLN A 41 11.68 4.52 5.75
C GLN A 41 10.65 3.46 5.31
N VAL A 42 9.35 3.75 5.49
CA VAL A 42 8.26 2.86 5.08
C VAL A 42 8.10 2.91 3.56
N GLU A 43 8.11 4.09 2.96
CA GLU A 43 8.07 4.26 1.50
C GLU A 43 9.27 3.59 0.82
N PHE A 44 10.48 3.83 1.33
CA PHE A 44 11.69 3.18 0.84
C PHE A 44 11.62 1.65 0.94
N SER A 45 11.13 1.13 2.08
CA SER A 45 10.95 -0.31 2.25
C SER A 45 9.92 -0.86 1.28
N TYR A 46 8.84 -0.12 1.03
CA TYR A 46 7.81 -0.50 0.07
C TYR A 46 8.39 -0.58 -1.35
N GLU A 47 9.15 0.42 -1.79
CA GLU A 47 9.83 0.43 -3.09
C GLU A 47 10.77 -0.77 -3.27
N LEU A 48 11.57 -1.10 -2.25
CA LEU A 48 12.44 -2.28 -2.25
C LEU A 48 11.65 -3.58 -2.39
N LEU A 49 10.42 -3.63 -1.87
CA LEU A 49 9.56 -4.80 -1.91
C LEU A 49 8.74 -4.93 -3.20
N MET A 50 8.60 -3.86 -4.00
CA MET A 50 7.79 -3.87 -5.22
C MET A 50 8.25 -4.92 -6.24
N GLU A 51 9.55 -5.03 -6.50
CA GLU A 51 10.09 -6.01 -7.44
C GLU A 51 9.99 -7.47 -6.93
N PRO A 52 10.46 -7.82 -5.71
CA PRO A 52 10.37 -9.20 -5.24
C PRO A 52 8.91 -9.66 -5.00
N LEU A 53 8.00 -8.73 -4.68
CA LEU A 53 6.59 -9.03 -4.42
C LEU A 53 5.67 -8.68 -5.59
N LYS A 54 6.20 -8.40 -6.78
CA LYS A 54 5.44 -7.95 -7.96
C LYS A 54 4.23 -8.83 -8.30
N LYS A 55 4.35 -10.15 -8.10
CA LYS A 55 3.25 -11.11 -8.32
C LYS A 55 2.03 -10.90 -7.41
N TYR A 56 2.17 -10.14 -6.32
CA TYR A 56 1.11 -9.84 -5.35
C TYR A 56 0.50 -8.44 -5.52
N LEU A 57 1.06 -7.58 -6.40
CA LEU A 57 0.59 -6.20 -6.62
C LEU A 57 -0.77 -6.13 -7.34
N GLY A 58 -1.01 -7.01 -8.32
CA GLY A 58 -2.16 -6.90 -9.25
C GLY A 58 -3.51 -7.39 -8.72
N ARG A 59 -3.63 -7.74 -7.44
CA ARG A 59 -4.88 -8.22 -6.81
C ARG A 59 -5.54 -7.17 -5.91
N CYS A 60 -4.97 -5.98 -5.84
CA CYS A 60 -5.59 -4.84 -5.17
C CYS A 60 -6.66 -4.24 -6.10
N GLY A 61 -7.79 -4.94 -6.22
CA GLY A 61 -9.04 -4.47 -6.82
C GLY A 61 -10.13 -4.42 -5.77
#